data_AF-A0A8S3YTP3-F1
#
_entry.id   AF-A0A8S3YTP3-F1
#
_cell.length_a   1.000
_cell.length_b   1.000
_cell.length_c   1.000
_cell.angle_alpha   90.00
_cell.angle_beta   90.00
_cell.angle_gamma   90.00
#
_symmetry.space_group_name_H-M   'P 1'
#
loop_
_entity.id
_entity.type
_entity.pdbx_description
1 polymer ?
#
loop_
_entity_poly.entity_id
_entity_poly.type
_entity_poly.pdbx_seq_one_letter_code
_entity_poly.pdbx_strand_id
1 'polypeptide(L)'
;MVSVVKGCIPTMGTESWKNRSFRVLTLGKNVVGTSDRNCDIRRSVDIVPQIRDVTVTQCNEEIRNYTREVRVVVSKLRESLIETNEEVKALVRGKEALERTLEHTRKDLQLNKDSKFVRLTRPPAEKEHDGVDDLLEAEYAHLVNSKRSLEVQLKTAQQHLQCLDQSRQRTITCLQERSRVLDLICHALSAVLQPERDILNLKPNRSQVEGRTSMVDPGSLGSVKPDTLSPYTLEVHNVLTEATDLRNQSAYLRRDIRCTIDRIDTLKQTAHNKVNQGLTQKVAETVTLKQYLNLGLGETRHALHRAQRWYDATEKAHGYTLGPVCYSDLTTREHLDRPLVTVYQRHTGTQLPEAQVLVKAGTSLNQSLVTTSKNIGLLKIARKKLGEDKRSKRAAIEVDSSVIHMRRRKADHRWCLGTAF
;
A
#
# COMPACT_ATOMS: atom_id res chain seq x y z
N MET A 1 -78.98 82.83 68.16
CA MET A 1 -78.10 83.69 67.34
C MET A 1 -77.28 82.75 66.47
N VAL A 2 -77.33 82.68 65.13
CA VAL A 2 -77.68 83.66 64.09
C VAL A 2 -78.47 82.93 63.00
N SER A 3 -79.61 83.48 62.63
CA SER A 3 -80.45 83.09 61.50
C SER A 3 -79.87 83.64 60.20
N VAL A 4 -79.33 82.79 59.32
CA VAL A 4 -78.99 83.18 57.95
C VAL A 4 -80.18 82.85 57.05
N VAL A 5 -80.95 83.90 56.77
CA VAL A 5 -82.06 83.94 55.82
C VAL A 5 -81.52 83.57 54.44
N LYS A 6 -82.01 82.46 53.88
CA LYS A 6 -81.83 82.08 52.47
C LYS A 6 -82.54 83.12 51.60
N GLY A 7 -81.79 84.10 51.12
CA GLY A 7 -82.26 85.04 50.11
C GLY A 7 -82.59 84.29 48.81
N CYS A 8 -83.85 84.30 48.42
CA CYS A 8 -84.30 83.84 47.12
C CYS A 8 -83.99 84.96 46.11
N ILE A 9 -82.98 84.76 45.26
CA ILE A 9 -82.65 85.69 44.18
C ILE A 9 -83.76 85.61 43.12
N PRO A 10 -84.38 86.73 42.68
CA PRO A 10 -85.42 86.69 41.67
C PRO A 10 -84.83 86.22 40.34
N THR A 11 -85.37 85.13 39.80
CA THR A 11 -84.94 84.64 38.48
C THR A 11 -85.63 85.52 37.42
N MET A 12 -84.87 86.40 36.76
CA MET A 12 -85.34 87.36 35.74
C MET A 12 -85.76 86.73 34.39
N GLY A 13 -85.90 85.40 34.29
CA GLY A 13 -86.26 84.69 33.05
C GLY A 13 -87.35 83.64 33.32
N THR A 14 -88.17 83.34 32.30
CA THR A 14 -89.28 82.40 32.42
C THR A 14 -88.83 81.02 32.93
N GLU A 15 -89.60 80.42 33.84
CA GLU A 15 -89.25 79.16 34.50
C GLU A 15 -89.09 78.00 33.50
N SER A 16 -89.80 78.08 32.37
CA SER A 16 -89.63 77.20 31.20
C SER A 16 -88.25 77.29 30.56
N TRP A 17 -87.63 78.47 30.50
CA TRP A 17 -86.27 78.65 29.99
C TRP A 17 -85.22 78.09 30.96
N LYS A 18 -85.34 78.37 32.27
CA LYS A 18 -84.44 77.82 33.30
C LYS A 18 -84.48 76.30 33.32
N ASN A 19 -85.67 75.69 33.29
CA ASN A 19 -85.83 74.24 33.28
C ASN A 19 -85.33 73.60 31.98
N ARG A 20 -85.48 74.27 30.83
CA ARG A 20 -84.91 73.80 29.56
C ARG A 20 -83.38 73.83 29.59
N SER A 21 -82.79 74.93 30.08
CA SER A 21 -81.34 75.06 30.24
C SER A 21 -80.77 74.06 31.25
N PHE A 22 -81.44 73.81 32.37
CA PHE A 22 -81.03 72.78 33.34
C PHE A 22 -81.15 71.36 32.79
N ARG A 23 -82.18 71.06 32.00
CA ARG A 23 -82.29 69.76 31.30
C ARG A 23 -81.16 69.58 30.28
N VAL A 24 -80.85 70.62 29.50
CA VAL A 24 -79.73 70.60 28.55
C VAL A 24 -78.38 70.48 29.26
N LEU A 25 -78.19 71.16 30.39
CA LEU A 25 -76.98 71.04 31.22
C LEU A 25 -76.85 69.64 31.83
N THR A 26 -77.94 69.05 32.31
CA THR A 26 -77.94 67.69 32.88
C THR A 26 -77.69 66.65 31.78
N LEU A 27 -78.29 66.83 30.60
CA LEU A 27 -77.97 66.04 29.40
C LEU A 27 -76.50 66.19 29.01
N GLY A 28 -75.97 67.42 28.98
CA GLY A 28 -74.57 67.69 28.68
C GLY A 28 -73.63 67.00 29.68
N LYS A 29 -73.92 67.06 30.99
CA LYS A 29 -73.15 66.37 32.02
C LYS A 29 -73.20 64.84 31.87
N ASN A 30 -74.37 64.28 31.55
CA ASN A 30 -74.50 62.85 31.30
C ASN A 30 -73.75 62.41 30.03
N VAL A 31 -73.80 63.21 28.95
CA VAL A 31 -73.08 62.95 27.69
C VAL A 31 -71.56 63.04 27.89
N VAL A 32 -71.07 64.03 28.64
CA VAL A 32 -69.65 64.14 29.01
C VAL A 32 -69.23 62.93 29.86
N GLY A 33 -70.02 62.56 30.87
CA GLY A 33 -69.72 61.40 31.71
C GLY A 33 -69.76 60.06 30.97
N THR A 34 -70.60 59.92 29.93
CA THR A 34 -70.58 58.73 29.05
C THR A 34 -69.44 58.77 28.04
N SER A 35 -69.07 59.95 27.53
CA SER A 35 -67.92 60.15 26.65
C SER A 35 -66.62 59.81 27.37
N ASP A 36 -66.42 60.33 28.58
CA ASP A 36 -65.20 60.10 29.37
C ASP A 36 -65.06 58.62 29.74
N ARG A 37 -66.16 57.97 30.17
CA ARG A 37 -66.17 56.51 30.38
C ARG A 37 -65.84 55.72 29.11
N ASN A 38 -66.39 56.13 27.96
CA ASN A 38 -66.08 55.48 26.68
C ASN A 38 -64.62 55.71 26.25
N CYS A 39 -64.04 56.88 26.53
CA CYS A 39 -62.64 57.17 26.29
C CYS A 39 -61.71 56.36 27.19
N ASP A 40 -62.05 56.16 28.46
CA ASP A 40 -61.26 55.33 29.38
C ASP A 40 -61.33 53.84 29.03
N ILE A 41 -62.52 53.35 28.65
CA ILE A 41 -62.68 51.97 28.13
C ILE A 41 -61.87 51.81 26.84
N ARG A 42 -61.94 52.78 25.91
CA ARG A 42 -61.14 52.75 24.68
C ARG A 42 -59.65 52.85 24.95
N ARG A 43 -59.15 53.63 25.91
CA ARG A 43 -57.73 53.63 26.30
C ARG A 43 -57.23 52.27 26.83
N SER A 44 -58.11 51.48 27.46
CA SER A 44 -57.77 50.13 27.93
C SER A 44 -57.81 49.05 26.85
N VAL A 45 -58.46 49.33 25.72
CA VAL A 45 -58.66 48.39 24.60
C VAL A 45 -57.85 48.80 23.36
N ASP A 46 -57.58 50.09 23.17
CA ASP A 46 -56.82 50.65 22.06
C ASP A 46 -55.34 50.34 22.25
N ILE A 47 -54.77 49.74 21.21
CA ILE A 47 -53.36 49.40 21.15
C ILE A 47 -52.56 50.72 21.10
N VAL A 48 -51.68 50.93 22.07
CA VAL A 48 -50.90 52.17 22.24
C VAL A 48 -50.22 52.56 20.91
N PRO A 49 -50.15 53.87 20.53
CA PRO A 49 -49.54 54.30 19.26
C PRO A 49 -48.10 53.81 19.02
N GLN A 50 -47.35 53.49 20.07
CA GLN A 50 -45.98 52.98 20.00
C GLN A 50 -45.87 51.44 19.94
N ILE A 51 -46.97 50.68 19.95
CA ILE A 51 -46.92 49.20 19.90
C ILE A 51 -46.13 48.72 18.68
N ARG A 52 -46.25 49.41 17.55
CA ARG A 52 -45.55 49.08 16.31
C ARG A 52 -44.04 49.24 16.50
N ASP A 53 -43.60 50.31 17.14
CA ASP A 53 -42.17 50.55 17.36
C ASP A 53 -41.58 49.58 18.41
N VAL A 54 -42.33 49.27 19.47
CA VAL A 54 -41.93 48.29 20.50
C VAL A 54 -41.86 46.87 19.93
N THR A 55 -42.85 46.47 19.12
CA THR A 55 -42.84 45.15 18.46
C THR A 55 -41.77 45.05 17.39
N VAL A 56 -41.56 46.10 16.58
CA VAL A 56 -40.47 46.15 15.59
C VAL A 56 -39.10 46.07 16.27
N THR A 57 -38.89 46.76 17.39
CA THR A 57 -37.62 46.69 18.14
C THR A 57 -37.38 45.29 18.71
N GLN A 58 -38.38 44.66 19.32
CA GLN A 58 -38.30 43.28 19.79
C GLN A 58 -38.03 42.28 18.65
N CYS A 59 -38.73 42.38 17.53
CA CYS A 59 -38.47 41.53 16.37
C CYS A 59 -37.06 41.74 15.79
N ASN A 60 -36.57 42.97 15.74
CA ASN A 60 -35.21 43.27 15.29
C ASN A 60 -34.15 42.67 16.23
N GLU A 61 -34.40 42.67 17.54
CA GLU A 61 -33.55 42.02 18.55
C GLU A 61 -33.44 40.51 18.27
N GLU A 62 -34.58 39.83 18.08
CA GLU A 62 -34.62 38.40 17.78
C GLU A 62 -33.94 38.06 16.45
N ILE A 63 -34.18 38.86 15.40
CA ILE A 63 -33.52 38.70 14.10
C ILE A 63 -32.00 38.82 14.26
N ARG A 64 -31.50 39.79 15.04
CA ARG A 64 -30.06 39.96 15.28
C ARG A 64 -29.48 38.77 16.05
N ASN A 65 -30.17 38.28 17.07
CA ASN A 65 -29.75 37.11 17.85
C ASN A 65 -29.68 35.85 16.98
N TYR A 66 -30.73 35.58 16.19
CA TYR A 66 -30.75 34.49 15.21
C TYR A 66 -29.59 34.60 14.21
N THR A 67 -29.38 35.79 13.63
CA THR A 67 -28.29 36.04 12.67
C THR A 67 -26.92 35.81 13.31
N ARG A 68 -26.74 36.18 14.58
CA ARG A 68 -25.49 35.97 15.33
C ARG A 68 -25.20 34.48 15.49
N GLU A 69 -26.19 33.71 15.89
CA GLU A 69 -26.07 32.25 16.04
C GLU A 69 -25.82 31.54 14.70
N VAL A 70 -26.51 31.95 13.63
CA VAL A 70 -26.26 31.41 12.28
C VAL A 70 -24.82 31.63 11.83
N ARG A 71 -24.19 32.77 12.15
CA ARG A 71 -22.74 32.98 11.83
C ARG A 71 -21.85 31.95 12.50
N VAL A 72 -22.16 31.58 13.74
CA VAL A 72 -21.40 30.55 14.46
C VAL A 72 -21.56 29.21 13.76
N VAL A 73 -22.78 28.84 13.38
CA VAL A 73 -23.07 27.60 12.63
C VAL A 73 -22.34 27.57 11.28
N VAL A 74 -22.42 28.66 10.50
CA VAL A 74 -21.71 28.81 9.22
C VAL A 74 -20.19 28.69 9.41
N SER A 75 -19.65 29.25 10.49
CA SER A 75 -18.21 29.14 10.79
C SER A 75 -17.81 27.69 11.08
N LYS A 76 -18.60 26.95 11.88
CA LYS A 76 -18.37 25.52 12.16
C LYS A 76 -18.48 24.65 10.91
N LEU A 77 -19.46 24.90 10.04
CA LEU A 77 -19.60 24.19 8.76
C LEU A 77 -18.41 24.47 7.83
N ARG A 78 -17.89 25.70 7.79
CA ARG A 78 -16.68 26.05 7.03
C ARG A 78 -15.45 25.34 7.56
N GLU A 79 -15.26 25.31 8.87
CA GLU A 79 -14.16 24.60 9.52
C GLU A 79 -14.22 23.10 9.19
N SER A 80 -15.38 22.46 9.40
CA SER A 80 -15.61 21.06 9.06
C SER A 80 -15.35 20.75 7.58
N LEU A 81 -15.74 21.65 6.67
CA LEU A 81 -15.47 21.52 5.25
C LEU A 81 -13.96 21.60 4.93
N ILE A 82 -13.22 22.51 5.56
CA ILE A 82 -11.77 22.63 5.40
C ILE A 82 -11.09 21.34 5.87
N GLU A 83 -11.41 20.87 7.06
CA GLU A 83 -10.84 19.65 7.64
C GLU A 83 -11.17 18.41 6.78
N THR A 84 -12.39 18.32 6.24
CA THR A 84 -12.78 17.23 5.32
C THR A 84 -11.97 17.29 4.03
N ASN A 85 -11.73 18.48 3.47
CA ASN A 85 -10.89 18.64 2.28
C ASN A 85 -9.42 18.24 2.52
N GLU A 86 -8.88 18.58 3.70
CA GLU A 86 -7.53 18.16 4.08
C GLU A 86 -7.41 16.65 4.20
N GLU A 87 -8.41 16.01 4.79
CA GLU A 87 -8.46 14.56 4.94
C GLU A 87 -8.62 13.85 3.58
N VAL A 88 -9.45 14.37 2.67
CA VAL A 88 -9.53 13.89 1.27
C VAL A 88 -8.17 13.96 0.59
N LYS A 89 -7.47 15.11 0.66
CA LYS A 89 -6.11 15.25 0.10
C LYS A 89 -5.13 14.25 0.72
N ALA A 90 -5.22 14.03 2.02
CA ALA A 90 -4.35 13.10 2.73
C ALA A 90 -4.60 11.65 2.31
N LEU A 91 -5.86 11.24 2.16
CA LEU A 91 -6.23 9.89 1.74
C LEU A 91 -5.91 9.65 0.26
N VAL A 92 -6.07 10.65 -0.61
CA VAL A 92 -5.63 10.59 -2.02
C VAL A 92 -4.13 10.29 -2.11
N ARG A 93 -3.28 10.96 -1.31
CA ARG A 93 -1.85 10.64 -1.26
C ARG A 93 -1.57 9.20 -0.80
N GLY A 94 -2.37 8.69 0.15
CA GLY A 94 -2.30 7.29 0.58
C GLY A 94 -2.68 6.31 -0.54
N LYS A 95 -3.74 6.62 -1.29
CA LYS A 95 -4.18 5.86 -2.47
C LYS A 95 -3.08 5.81 -3.55
N GLU A 96 -2.48 6.95 -3.88
CA GLU A 96 -1.36 7.01 -4.85
C GLU A 96 -0.15 6.20 -4.39
N ALA A 97 0.14 6.18 -3.07
CA ALA A 97 1.19 5.34 -2.51
C ALA A 97 0.88 3.84 -2.65
N LEU A 98 -0.38 3.43 -2.45
CA LEU A 98 -0.82 2.05 -2.71
C LEU A 98 -0.66 1.68 -4.18
N GLU A 99 -1.09 2.56 -5.10
CA GLU A 99 -0.99 2.33 -6.55
C GLU A 99 0.48 2.16 -6.98
N ARG A 100 1.38 3.01 -6.49
CA ARG A 100 2.82 2.87 -6.73
C ARG A 100 3.38 1.54 -6.20
N THR A 101 3.04 1.18 -4.97
CA THR A 101 3.50 -0.07 -4.35
C THR A 101 2.96 -1.30 -5.07
N LEU A 102 1.71 -1.24 -5.53
CA LEU A 102 1.07 -2.28 -6.33
C LEU A 102 1.77 -2.45 -7.68
N GLU A 103 2.11 -1.35 -8.34
CA GLU A 103 2.86 -1.37 -9.60
C GLU A 103 4.26 -1.96 -9.41
N HIS A 104 4.99 -1.58 -8.35
CA HIS A 104 6.27 -2.19 -8.02
C HIS A 104 6.12 -3.70 -7.78
N THR A 105 5.06 -4.13 -7.09
CA THR A 105 4.78 -5.55 -6.84
C THR A 105 4.46 -6.33 -8.13
N ARG A 106 3.78 -5.70 -9.10
CA ARG A 106 3.54 -6.29 -10.42
C ARG A 106 4.84 -6.44 -11.21
N LYS A 107 5.71 -5.44 -11.16
CA LYS A 107 7.06 -5.50 -11.72
C LYS A 107 7.89 -6.63 -11.10
N ASP A 108 7.86 -6.78 -9.78
CA ASP A 108 8.55 -7.88 -9.09
C ASP A 108 8.01 -9.26 -9.50
N LEU A 109 6.69 -9.38 -9.66
CA LEU A 109 6.06 -10.60 -10.15
C LEU A 109 6.55 -10.97 -11.56
N GLN A 110 6.63 -9.98 -12.45
CA GLN A 110 7.15 -10.18 -13.80
C GLN A 110 8.64 -10.54 -13.77
N LEU A 111 9.44 -9.87 -12.92
CA LEU A 111 10.85 -10.20 -12.74
C LEU A 111 11.05 -11.65 -12.25
N ASN A 112 10.21 -12.12 -11.32
CA ASN A 112 10.24 -13.50 -10.85
C ASN A 112 9.90 -14.49 -11.99
N LYS A 113 8.86 -14.20 -12.79
CA LYS A 113 8.51 -14.98 -13.98
C LYS A 113 9.64 -15.03 -15.00
N ASP A 114 10.24 -13.87 -15.32
CA ASP A 114 11.40 -13.77 -16.21
C ASP A 114 12.58 -14.59 -15.67
N SER A 115 12.82 -14.55 -14.35
CA SER A 115 13.86 -15.32 -13.67
C SER A 115 13.64 -16.82 -13.87
N LYS A 116 12.43 -17.32 -13.60
CA LYS A 116 12.07 -18.73 -13.83
C LYS A 116 12.23 -19.10 -15.31
N PHE A 117 11.74 -18.26 -16.22
CA PHE A 117 11.81 -18.52 -17.66
C PHE A 117 13.26 -18.65 -18.15
N VAL A 118 14.15 -17.74 -17.75
CA VAL A 118 15.57 -17.83 -18.12
C VAL A 118 16.20 -19.11 -17.56
N ARG A 119 15.85 -19.55 -16.36
CA ARG A 119 16.37 -20.81 -15.79
C ARG A 119 15.89 -22.06 -16.52
N LEU A 120 14.77 -22.02 -17.25
CA LEU A 120 14.34 -23.13 -18.11
C LEU A 120 15.27 -23.35 -19.31
N THR A 121 16.11 -22.37 -19.65
CA THR A 121 17.11 -22.47 -20.73
C THR A 121 18.40 -23.19 -20.32
N ARG A 122 18.52 -23.63 -19.06
CA ARG A 122 19.64 -24.45 -18.58
C ARG A 122 19.79 -25.74 -19.42
N PRO A 123 21.00 -26.32 -19.53
CA PRO A 123 21.20 -27.62 -20.17
C PRO A 123 20.35 -28.73 -19.51
N PRO A 124 19.90 -29.76 -20.24
CA PRO A 124 19.02 -30.80 -19.72
C PRO A 124 19.50 -31.46 -18.41
N ALA A 125 20.81 -31.69 -18.28
CA ALA A 125 21.42 -32.27 -17.06
C ALA A 125 21.33 -31.36 -15.82
N GLU A 126 21.00 -30.07 -15.99
CA GLU A 126 20.90 -29.06 -14.92
C GLU A 126 19.47 -28.51 -14.79
N LYS A 127 18.50 -29.11 -15.48
CA LYS A 127 17.08 -28.68 -15.45
C LYS A 127 16.30 -29.28 -14.28
N GLU A 128 16.89 -30.19 -13.53
CA GLU A 128 16.24 -30.77 -12.36
C GLU A 128 15.88 -29.68 -11.34
N HIS A 129 14.74 -29.86 -10.70
CA HIS A 129 14.22 -28.92 -9.70
C HIS A 129 15.21 -28.79 -8.55
N ASP A 130 15.56 -27.55 -8.20
CA ASP A 130 16.51 -27.27 -7.12
C ASP A 130 15.97 -26.29 -6.07
N GLY A 131 16.71 -26.10 -4.98
CA GLY A 131 16.29 -25.23 -3.88
C GLY A 131 16.12 -23.76 -4.29
N VAL A 132 16.72 -23.31 -5.40
CA VAL A 132 16.48 -21.95 -5.91
C VAL A 132 15.12 -21.88 -6.62
N ASP A 133 14.68 -22.98 -7.26
CA ASP A 133 13.33 -23.06 -7.81
C ASP A 133 12.28 -22.98 -6.69
N ASP A 134 12.52 -23.64 -5.54
CA ASP A 134 11.68 -23.50 -4.34
C ASP A 134 11.63 -22.04 -3.82
N LEU A 135 12.78 -21.36 -3.77
CA LEU A 135 12.85 -19.95 -3.36
C LEU A 135 12.09 -19.04 -4.34
N LEU A 136 12.18 -19.30 -5.65
CA LEU A 136 11.43 -18.55 -6.66
C LEU A 136 9.92 -18.81 -6.57
N GLU A 137 9.50 -20.03 -6.23
CA GLU A 137 8.10 -20.38 -5.96
C GLU A 137 7.57 -19.65 -4.71
N ALA A 138 8.34 -19.65 -3.63
CA ALA A 138 8.01 -18.94 -2.40
C ALA A 138 7.93 -17.41 -2.61
N GLU A 139 8.91 -16.81 -3.32
CA GLU A 139 8.87 -15.39 -3.69
C GLU A 139 7.61 -15.07 -4.51
N TYR A 140 7.27 -15.91 -5.50
CA TYR A 140 6.06 -15.73 -6.30
C TYR A 140 4.79 -15.75 -5.44
N ALA A 141 4.66 -16.74 -4.55
CA ALA A 141 3.52 -16.84 -3.65
C ALA A 141 3.37 -15.62 -2.73
N HIS A 142 4.48 -15.12 -2.15
CA HIS A 142 4.48 -13.90 -1.35
C HIS A 142 4.07 -12.67 -2.15
N LEU A 143 4.54 -12.52 -3.39
CA LEU A 143 4.19 -11.41 -4.27
C LEU A 143 2.72 -11.42 -4.68
N VAL A 144 2.16 -12.60 -5.01
CA VAL A 144 0.72 -12.73 -5.33
C VAL A 144 -0.15 -12.37 -4.14
N ASN A 145 0.20 -12.84 -2.94
CA ASN A 145 -0.53 -12.51 -1.72
C ASN A 145 -0.44 -11.01 -1.38
N SER A 146 0.74 -10.42 -1.56
CA SER A 146 0.96 -8.99 -1.36
C SER A 146 0.16 -8.15 -2.36
N LYS A 147 0.14 -8.54 -3.64
CA LYS A 147 -0.69 -7.90 -4.68
C LYS A 147 -2.16 -7.90 -4.28
N ARG A 148 -2.70 -9.05 -3.88
CA ARG A 148 -4.11 -9.16 -3.45
C ARG A 148 -4.41 -8.26 -2.26
N SER A 149 -3.53 -8.24 -1.25
CA SER A 149 -3.67 -7.39 -0.06
C SER A 149 -3.70 -5.91 -0.42
N LEU A 150 -2.84 -5.46 -1.34
CA LEU A 150 -2.81 -4.07 -1.82
C LEU A 150 -4.07 -3.71 -2.62
N GLU A 151 -4.56 -4.62 -3.47
CA GLU A 151 -5.78 -4.40 -4.27
C GLU A 151 -7.03 -4.25 -3.39
N VAL A 152 -7.14 -5.04 -2.32
CA VAL A 152 -8.21 -4.91 -1.33
C VAL A 152 -8.13 -3.55 -0.63
N GLN A 153 -6.95 -3.17 -0.13
CA GLN A 153 -6.77 -1.88 0.54
C GLN A 153 -7.03 -0.69 -0.39
N LEU A 154 -6.64 -0.79 -1.66
CA LEU A 154 -6.90 0.23 -2.66
C LEU A 154 -8.41 0.42 -2.89
N LYS A 155 -9.16 -0.69 -2.98
CA LYS A 155 -10.62 -0.65 -3.12
C LYS A 155 -11.27 0.01 -1.89
N THR A 156 -10.84 -0.34 -0.69
CA THR A 156 -11.33 0.27 0.56
C THR A 156 -11.04 1.78 0.59
N ALA A 157 -9.83 2.21 0.20
CA ALA A 157 -9.48 3.63 0.11
C ALA A 157 -10.34 4.39 -0.92
N GLN A 158 -10.60 3.79 -2.08
CA GLN A 158 -11.47 4.37 -3.11
C GLN A 158 -12.92 4.51 -2.63
N GLN A 159 -13.46 3.50 -1.95
CA GLN A 159 -14.80 3.55 -1.37
C GLN A 159 -14.91 4.65 -0.30
N HIS A 160 -13.92 4.74 0.60
CA HIS A 160 -13.93 5.76 1.64
C HIS A 160 -13.81 7.19 1.08
N LEU A 161 -13.03 7.38 0.01
CA LEU A 161 -12.97 8.65 -0.72
C LEU A 161 -14.33 9.07 -1.29
N GLN A 162 -15.15 8.12 -1.77
CA GLN A 162 -16.51 8.42 -2.25
C GLN A 162 -17.42 8.87 -1.09
N CYS A 163 -17.33 8.20 0.07
CA CYS A 163 -18.08 8.60 1.27
C CYS A 163 -17.69 10.01 1.74
N LEU A 164 -16.39 10.31 1.78
CA LEU A 164 -15.90 11.65 2.12
C LEU A 164 -16.37 12.72 1.12
N ASP A 165 -16.39 12.42 -0.18
CA ASP A 165 -16.88 13.36 -1.19
C ASP A 165 -18.38 13.62 -1.05
N GLN A 166 -19.18 12.59 -0.76
CA GLN A 166 -20.62 12.75 -0.48
C GLN A 166 -20.86 13.62 0.76
N SER A 167 -20.14 13.37 1.86
CA SER A 167 -20.21 14.19 3.08
C SER A 167 -19.77 15.64 2.82
N ARG A 168 -18.72 15.83 2.03
CA ARG A 168 -18.26 17.15 1.57
C ARG A 168 -19.36 17.90 0.81
N GLN A 169 -20.04 17.25 -0.14
CA GLN A 169 -21.13 17.87 -0.89
C GLN A 169 -22.32 18.23 0.01
N ARG A 170 -22.72 17.35 0.93
CA ARG A 170 -23.78 17.65 1.92
C ARG A 170 -23.41 18.86 2.78
N THR A 171 -22.16 18.93 3.24
CA THR A 171 -21.65 20.07 4.01
C THR A 171 -21.69 21.36 3.20
N ILE A 172 -21.34 21.33 1.92
CA ILE A 172 -21.43 22.49 1.01
C ILE A 172 -22.88 22.97 0.86
N THR A 173 -23.82 22.06 0.61
CA THR A 173 -25.24 22.40 0.46
C THR A 173 -25.80 23.03 1.74
N CYS A 174 -25.54 22.41 2.90
CA CYS A 174 -25.98 22.93 4.20
C CYS A 174 -25.33 24.29 4.50
N LEU A 175 -24.05 24.45 4.18
CA LEU A 175 -23.34 25.72 4.33
C LEU A 175 -23.94 26.82 3.44
N GLN A 176 -24.29 26.51 2.19
CA GLN A 176 -24.91 27.47 1.26
C GLN A 176 -26.29 27.93 1.75
N GLU A 177 -27.13 27.00 2.20
CA GLU A 177 -28.44 27.32 2.77
C GLU A 177 -28.32 28.25 3.97
N ARG A 178 -27.47 27.90 4.94
CA ARG A 178 -27.26 28.70 6.16
C ARG A 178 -26.61 30.05 5.86
N SER A 179 -25.77 30.13 4.83
CA SER A 179 -25.14 31.39 4.41
C SER A 179 -26.14 32.39 3.82
N ARG A 180 -27.21 31.93 3.14
CA ARG A 180 -28.24 32.83 2.55
C ARG A 180 -28.94 33.71 3.59
N VAL A 181 -29.08 33.22 4.82
CA VAL A 181 -29.64 34.00 5.94
C VAL A 181 -28.76 35.22 6.26
N LEU A 182 -27.45 35.10 6.07
CA LEU A 182 -26.49 36.16 6.36
C LEU A 182 -26.41 37.22 5.24
N ASP A 183 -26.93 36.94 4.05
CA ASP A 183 -26.88 37.85 2.89
C ASP A 183 -27.71 39.13 3.12
N LEU A 184 -28.70 39.08 4.01
CA LEU A 184 -29.61 40.20 4.30
C LEU A 184 -29.09 41.18 5.37
N ILE A 185 -28.15 40.75 6.23
CA ILE A 185 -27.67 41.56 7.38
C ILE A 185 -26.14 41.55 7.42
N CYS A 186 -25.55 42.51 6.69
CA CYS A 186 -24.12 42.77 6.60
C CYS A 186 -23.55 43.44 7.88
N HIS A 187 -23.66 42.79 9.04
CA HIS A 187 -22.78 43.14 10.17
C HIS A 187 -21.44 42.40 10.06
N ALA A 188 -20.32 43.02 10.41
CA ALA A 188 -19.02 42.37 10.40
C ALA A 188 -18.92 41.32 11.53
N LEU A 189 -18.24 40.19 11.30
CA LEU A 189 -17.96 39.17 12.34
C LEU A 189 -17.32 39.78 13.61
N SER A 190 -16.63 40.91 13.45
CA SER A 190 -16.02 41.71 14.51
C SER A 190 -16.99 42.27 15.54
N ALA A 191 -18.26 42.51 15.18
CA ALA A 191 -19.29 43.02 16.10
C ALA A 191 -19.90 41.90 16.98
N VAL A 192 -19.80 40.65 16.54
CA VAL A 192 -20.36 39.46 17.22
C VAL A 192 -19.39 38.86 18.26
N LEU A 193 -18.09 39.12 18.09
CA LEU A 193 -17.01 38.62 18.95
C LEU A 193 -16.62 39.60 20.08
N GLN A 194 -17.25 40.76 20.21
CA GLN A 194 -17.02 41.63 21.37
C GLN A 194 -17.91 41.16 22.54
N PRO A 195 -17.33 40.84 23.71
CA PRO A 195 -18.09 40.93 24.94
C PRO A 195 -18.37 42.41 25.21
N GLU A 196 -19.52 42.72 25.79
CA GLU A 196 -19.79 44.04 26.38
C GLU A 196 -18.62 44.40 27.28
N ARG A 197 -17.76 45.30 26.81
CA ARG A 197 -16.77 45.93 27.66
C ARG A 197 -17.47 47.11 28.29
N ASP A 198 -17.68 46.98 29.59
CA ASP A 198 -17.93 48.10 30.47
C ASP A 198 -17.00 49.28 30.12
N ILE A 199 -17.65 50.43 30.20
CA ILE A 199 -17.14 51.79 30.14
C ILE A 199 -15.73 51.85 30.77
N LEU A 200 -14.72 52.19 29.96
CA LEU A 200 -13.70 53.22 30.19
C LEU A 200 -12.43 52.98 29.32
N ASN A 201 -12.07 54.05 28.60
CA ASN A 201 -10.73 54.41 28.10
C ASN A 201 -10.11 53.63 26.92
N LEU A 202 -10.13 54.33 25.78
CA LEU A 202 -9.30 54.13 24.60
C LEU A 202 -7.79 54.21 24.94
N LYS A 203 -7.04 53.21 24.47
CA LYS A 203 -5.80 53.44 23.70
C LYS A 203 -5.68 52.37 22.60
N PRO A 204 -5.42 52.74 21.33
CA PRO A 204 -5.20 51.79 20.26
C PRO A 204 -3.73 51.34 20.33
N ASN A 205 -3.49 50.04 20.47
CA ASN A 205 -2.16 49.48 20.23
C ASN A 205 -2.24 48.44 19.10
N ARG A 206 -1.47 48.74 18.07
CA ARG A 206 -1.30 47.99 16.83
C ARG A 206 -0.03 47.15 16.95
N SER A 207 -0.14 45.84 17.11
CA SER A 207 0.83 44.83 16.61
C SER A 207 0.52 43.42 17.15
N GLN A 208 0.89 42.41 16.35
CA GLN A 208 0.88 40.95 16.59
C GLN A 208 -0.50 40.30 16.33
N VAL A 209 -0.74 39.52 15.26
CA VAL A 209 0.01 38.35 14.74
C VAL A 209 0.34 37.38 15.87
N GLU A 210 -0.68 36.66 16.35
CA GLU A 210 -0.65 35.25 16.75
C GLU A 210 -1.99 34.85 17.38
N GLY A 211 -2.47 33.66 17.04
CA GLY A 211 -3.43 32.86 17.82
C GLY A 211 -4.66 33.58 18.40
N ARG A 212 -5.68 33.85 17.58
CA ARG A 212 -7.04 33.98 18.12
C ARG A 212 -7.63 32.59 18.33
N THR A 213 -7.35 32.00 19.49
CA THR A 213 -8.24 31.01 20.09
C THR A 213 -9.63 31.63 20.22
N SER A 214 -10.61 31.02 19.57
CA SER A 214 -12.03 31.37 19.64
C SER A 214 -12.48 31.47 21.10
N MET A 215 -12.86 32.67 21.55
CA MET A 215 -13.49 32.92 22.86
C MET A 215 -15.01 32.69 22.83
N VAL A 216 -15.46 31.74 22.02
CA VAL A 216 -16.74 31.05 22.23
C VAL A 216 -16.35 29.63 22.55
N ASP A 217 -16.57 29.23 23.80
CA ASP A 217 -16.30 27.88 24.28
C ASP A 217 -16.97 26.87 23.31
N PRO A 218 -16.20 26.12 22.50
CA PRO A 218 -16.75 25.27 21.44
C PRO A 218 -17.69 24.20 22.01
N GLY A 219 -17.53 23.87 23.30
CA GLY A 219 -18.34 22.93 24.06
C GLY A 219 -19.76 23.42 24.39
N SER A 220 -20.01 24.73 24.40
CA SER A 220 -21.32 25.26 24.83
C SER A 220 -22.44 24.94 23.84
N LEU A 221 -22.15 24.86 22.53
CA LEU A 221 -23.13 24.41 21.52
C LEU A 221 -23.15 22.89 21.31
N GLY A 222 -22.15 22.15 21.80
CA GLY A 222 -22.14 20.68 21.77
C GLY A 222 -23.16 20.06 22.73
N SER A 223 -23.64 20.85 23.69
CA SER A 223 -24.68 20.48 24.66
C SER A 223 -26.08 21.02 24.30
N VAL A 224 -26.22 21.79 23.22
CA VAL A 224 -27.53 22.33 22.81
C VAL A 224 -28.25 21.26 22.00
N LYS A 225 -29.37 20.77 22.53
CA LYS A 225 -30.24 19.83 21.79
C LYS A 225 -30.68 20.50 20.49
N PRO A 226 -30.58 19.82 19.34
CA PRO A 226 -31.06 20.36 18.07
C PRO A 226 -32.56 20.65 18.20
N ASP A 227 -32.94 21.89 17.90
CA ASP A 227 -34.33 22.35 17.93
C ASP A 227 -34.78 22.71 16.51
N THR A 228 -36.08 22.51 16.24
CA THR A 228 -36.65 22.61 14.89
C THR A 228 -36.68 24.03 14.34
N LEU A 229 -36.75 25.05 15.21
CA LEU A 229 -36.68 26.47 14.83
C LEU A 229 -35.33 27.13 15.09
N SER A 230 -34.38 26.44 15.73
CA SER A 230 -33.07 27.02 16.06
C SER A 230 -32.15 27.11 14.83
N PRO A 231 -31.22 28.10 14.79
CA PRO A 231 -30.09 28.13 13.85
C PRO A 231 -29.32 26.82 13.73
N TYR A 232 -29.24 26.06 14.82
CA TYR A 232 -28.63 24.73 14.88
C TYR A 232 -29.71 23.65 14.78
N THR A 233 -29.99 23.21 13.55
CA THR A 233 -30.97 22.16 13.28
C THR A 233 -30.37 20.76 13.40
N LEU A 234 -31.24 19.75 13.47
CA LEU A 234 -30.85 18.34 13.46
C LEU A 234 -30.04 17.98 12.20
N GLU A 235 -30.34 18.58 11.06
CA GLU A 235 -29.60 18.38 9.82
C GLU A 235 -28.14 18.85 9.94
N VAL A 236 -27.91 20.06 10.46
CA VAL A 236 -26.56 20.59 10.70
C VAL A 236 -25.80 19.70 11.67
N HIS A 237 -26.46 19.25 12.74
CA HIS A 237 -25.87 18.31 13.69
C HIS A 237 -25.41 17.03 13.00
N ASN A 238 -26.29 16.39 12.24
CA ASN A 238 -26.01 15.12 11.54
C ASN A 238 -24.89 15.26 10.52
N VAL A 239 -24.85 16.36 9.76
CA VAL A 239 -23.78 16.61 8.78
C VAL A 239 -22.42 16.76 9.47
N LEU A 240 -22.37 17.50 10.59
CA LEU A 240 -21.12 17.70 11.34
C LEU A 240 -20.65 16.39 12.00
N THR A 241 -21.55 15.61 12.60
CA THR A 241 -21.20 14.34 13.25
C THR A 241 -20.78 13.28 12.23
N GLU A 242 -21.50 13.14 11.12
CA GLU A 242 -21.12 12.26 10.01
C GLU A 242 -19.74 12.64 9.44
N ALA A 243 -19.49 13.94 9.23
CA ALA A 243 -18.18 14.41 8.77
C ALA A 243 -17.07 14.13 9.78
N THR A 244 -17.29 14.27 11.08
CA THR A 244 -16.29 13.89 12.10
C THR A 244 -16.00 12.39 12.09
N ASP A 245 -17.03 11.56 11.99
CA ASP A 245 -16.88 10.10 12.01
C ASP A 245 -16.14 9.59 10.78
N LEU A 246 -16.49 10.09 9.59
CA LEU A 246 -15.81 9.74 8.34
C LEU A 246 -14.34 10.18 8.34
N ARG A 247 -14.02 11.33 8.92
CA ARG A 247 -12.63 11.80 9.08
C ARG A 247 -11.85 10.91 10.04
N ASN A 248 -12.45 10.54 11.17
CA ASN A 248 -11.83 9.60 12.11
C ASN A 248 -11.54 8.25 11.46
N GLN A 249 -12.52 7.69 10.74
CA GLN A 249 -12.34 6.45 9.98
C GLN A 249 -11.26 6.58 8.90
N SER A 250 -11.20 7.72 8.19
CA SER A 250 -10.15 7.99 7.20
C SER A 250 -8.76 8.04 7.84
N ALA A 251 -8.63 8.67 9.01
CA ALA A 251 -7.37 8.73 9.74
C ALA A 251 -6.90 7.34 10.21
N TYR A 252 -7.81 6.44 10.58
CA TYR A 252 -7.48 5.03 10.84
C TYR A 252 -7.03 4.32 9.56
N LEU A 253 -7.78 4.48 8.48
CA LEU A 253 -7.47 3.87 7.19
C LEU A 253 -6.09 4.31 6.67
N ARG A 254 -5.74 5.60 6.78
CA ARG A 254 -4.40 6.08 6.39
C ARG A 254 -3.26 5.42 7.17
N ARG A 255 -3.47 5.17 8.47
CA ARG A 255 -2.48 4.44 9.29
C ARG A 255 -2.37 3.00 8.84
N ASP A 256 -3.50 2.33 8.60
CA ASP A 256 -3.53 0.94 8.13
C ASP A 256 -2.89 0.77 6.74
N ILE A 257 -3.13 1.73 5.84
CA ILE A 257 -2.47 1.80 4.53
C ILE A 257 -0.94 1.87 4.69
N ARG A 258 -0.46 2.78 5.56
CA ARG A 258 0.99 2.92 5.81
C ARG A 258 1.58 1.64 6.38
N CYS A 259 0.97 1.07 7.42
CA CYS A 259 1.39 -0.20 8.01
C CYS A 259 1.40 -1.35 7.00
N THR A 260 0.39 -1.41 6.12
CA THR A 260 0.30 -2.45 5.09
C THR A 260 1.40 -2.29 4.04
N ILE A 261 1.68 -1.07 3.59
CA ILE A 261 2.78 -0.79 2.65
C ILE A 261 4.11 -1.20 3.28
N ASP A 262 4.41 -0.73 4.50
CA ASP A 262 5.67 -1.04 5.20
C ASP A 262 5.85 -2.56 5.39
N ARG A 263 4.80 -3.27 5.81
CA ARG A 263 4.82 -4.73 5.95
C ARG A 263 5.06 -5.45 4.62
N ILE A 264 4.45 -4.97 3.54
CA ILE A 264 4.61 -5.59 2.23
C ILE A 264 6.01 -5.33 1.68
N ASP A 265 6.53 -4.11 1.80
CA ASP A 265 7.88 -3.79 1.33
C ASP A 265 8.95 -4.60 2.07
N THR A 266 8.81 -4.79 3.39
CA THR A 266 9.72 -5.66 4.15
C THR A 266 9.63 -7.13 3.73
N LEU A 267 8.42 -7.68 3.54
CA LEU A 267 8.24 -9.05 3.06
C LEU A 267 8.80 -9.25 1.64
N LYS A 268 8.58 -8.28 0.75
CA LYS A 268 9.11 -8.31 -0.60
C LYS A 268 10.63 -8.26 -0.62
N GLN A 269 11.23 -7.32 0.12
CA GLN A 269 12.67 -7.16 0.16
C GLN A 269 13.35 -8.41 0.74
N THR A 270 12.79 -8.99 1.80
CA THR A 270 13.32 -10.21 2.41
C THR A 270 13.23 -11.41 1.47
N ALA A 271 12.09 -11.61 0.78
CA ALA A 271 11.94 -12.66 -0.23
C ALA A 271 12.93 -12.48 -1.39
N HIS A 272 13.06 -11.25 -1.90
CA HIS A 272 13.96 -10.92 -2.99
C HIS A 272 15.44 -11.18 -2.63
N ASN A 273 15.84 -10.77 -1.41
CA ASN A 273 17.18 -11.00 -0.90
C ASN A 273 17.48 -12.50 -0.75
N LYS A 274 16.53 -13.30 -0.24
CA LYS A 274 16.70 -14.76 -0.11
C LYS A 274 16.93 -15.43 -1.47
N VAL A 275 16.16 -15.09 -2.49
CA VAL A 275 16.35 -15.62 -3.85
C VAL A 275 17.71 -15.21 -4.41
N ASN A 276 18.11 -13.95 -4.28
CA ASN A 276 19.39 -13.47 -4.79
C ASN A 276 20.58 -14.15 -4.09
N GLN A 277 20.48 -14.37 -2.77
CA GLN A 277 21.47 -15.13 -2.01
C GLN A 277 21.51 -16.58 -2.47
N GLY A 278 20.35 -17.24 -2.62
CA GLY A 278 20.25 -18.62 -3.11
C GLY A 278 20.85 -18.79 -4.51
N LEU A 279 20.56 -17.87 -5.44
CA LEU A 279 21.18 -17.86 -6.77
C LEU A 279 22.70 -17.69 -6.69
N THR A 280 23.19 -16.78 -5.85
CA THR A 280 24.63 -16.53 -5.69
C THR A 280 25.33 -17.76 -5.12
N GLN A 281 24.72 -18.41 -4.13
CA GLN A 281 25.22 -19.66 -3.55
C GLN A 281 25.23 -20.78 -4.58
N LYS A 282 24.14 -20.97 -5.34
CA LYS A 282 24.05 -21.97 -6.41
C LYS A 282 25.13 -21.78 -7.47
N VAL A 283 25.38 -20.54 -7.88
CA VAL A 283 26.48 -20.23 -8.81
C VAL A 283 27.82 -20.61 -8.21
N ALA A 284 28.09 -20.26 -6.95
CA ALA A 284 29.34 -20.61 -6.27
C ALA A 284 29.55 -22.13 -6.20
N GLU A 285 28.54 -22.89 -5.80
CA GLU A 285 28.56 -24.37 -5.77
C GLU A 285 28.77 -24.98 -7.15
N THR A 286 28.15 -24.40 -8.18
CA THR A 286 28.30 -24.90 -9.56
C THR A 286 29.71 -24.61 -10.09
N VAL A 287 30.30 -23.47 -9.70
CA VAL A 287 31.69 -23.12 -10.03
C VAL A 287 32.67 -24.08 -9.35
N THR A 288 32.49 -24.43 -8.07
CA THR A 288 33.36 -25.39 -7.39
C THR A 288 33.25 -26.78 -8.00
N LEU A 289 32.03 -27.25 -8.31
CA LEU A 289 31.82 -28.52 -9.02
C LEU A 289 32.51 -28.53 -10.40
N LYS A 290 32.44 -27.44 -11.15
CA LYS A 290 33.17 -27.31 -12.43
C LYS A 290 34.68 -27.44 -12.25
N GLN A 291 35.24 -26.91 -11.15
CA GLN A 291 36.66 -27.04 -10.84
C GLN A 291 37.04 -28.50 -10.54
N TYR A 292 36.24 -29.22 -9.73
CA TYR A 292 36.44 -30.64 -9.48
C TYR A 292 36.36 -31.48 -10.76
N LEU A 293 35.38 -31.22 -11.63
CA LEU A 293 35.28 -31.88 -12.93
C LEU A 293 36.51 -31.60 -13.82
N ASN A 294 37.08 -30.41 -13.73
CA ASN A 294 38.30 -30.06 -14.46
C ASN A 294 39.51 -30.84 -13.95
N LEU A 295 39.64 -31.00 -12.63
CA LEU A 295 40.70 -31.83 -12.02
C LEU A 295 40.53 -33.30 -12.40
N GLY A 296 39.32 -33.85 -12.26
CA GLY A 296 39.02 -35.23 -12.64
C GLY A 296 39.26 -35.53 -14.12
N LEU A 297 39.02 -34.56 -15.02
CA LEU A 297 39.40 -34.67 -16.43
C LEU A 297 40.92 -34.77 -16.63
N GLY A 298 41.69 -33.99 -15.86
CA GLY A 298 43.16 -34.04 -15.87
C GLY A 298 43.70 -35.39 -15.39
N GLU A 299 43.16 -35.88 -14.27
CA GLU A 299 43.51 -37.19 -13.70
C GLU A 299 43.16 -38.33 -14.66
N THR A 300 41.95 -38.32 -15.23
CA THR A 300 41.51 -39.33 -16.21
C THR A 300 42.40 -39.32 -17.46
N ARG A 301 42.79 -38.13 -17.94
CA ARG A 301 43.73 -37.99 -19.06
C ARG A 301 45.09 -38.61 -18.72
N HIS A 302 45.63 -38.31 -17.55
CA HIS A 302 46.91 -38.85 -17.12
C HIS A 302 46.85 -40.37 -16.92
N ALA A 303 45.78 -40.89 -16.32
CA ALA A 303 45.53 -42.32 -16.17
C ALA A 303 45.43 -43.02 -17.53
N LEU A 304 44.76 -42.42 -18.52
CA LEU A 304 44.67 -42.95 -19.88
C LEU A 304 46.05 -43.05 -20.54
N HIS A 305 46.86 -42.00 -20.47
CA HIS A 305 48.23 -42.04 -21.01
C HIS A 305 49.10 -43.09 -20.31
N ARG A 306 48.95 -43.24 -18.99
CA ARG A 306 49.66 -44.28 -18.23
C ARG A 306 49.22 -45.68 -18.67
N ALA A 307 47.91 -45.92 -18.76
CA ALA A 307 47.34 -47.20 -19.18
C ALA A 307 47.74 -47.55 -20.62
N GLN A 308 47.77 -46.57 -21.53
CA GLN A 308 48.25 -46.76 -22.90
C GLN A 308 49.72 -47.18 -22.93
N ARG A 309 50.61 -46.49 -22.19
CA ARG A 309 52.03 -46.89 -22.11
C ARG A 309 52.20 -48.30 -21.56
N TRP A 310 51.41 -48.68 -20.56
CA TRP A 310 51.42 -50.04 -20.01
C TRP A 310 50.93 -51.07 -21.02
N TYR A 311 49.89 -50.74 -21.79
CA TYR A 311 49.38 -51.58 -22.87
C TYR A 311 50.48 -51.81 -23.92
N ASP A 312 51.07 -50.73 -24.45
CA ASP A 312 52.11 -50.80 -25.48
C ASP A 312 53.35 -51.59 -25.00
N ALA A 313 53.75 -51.41 -23.73
CA ALA A 313 54.86 -52.17 -23.13
C ALA A 313 54.52 -53.66 -22.97
N THR A 314 53.29 -53.99 -22.56
CA THR A 314 52.82 -55.37 -22.41
C THR A 314 52.67 -56.04 -23.77
N GLU A 315 52.24 -55.31 -24.79
CA GLU A 315 52.08 -55.80 -26.16
C GLU A 315 53.46 -56.14 -26.75
N LYS A 316 54.44 -55.26 -26.55
CA LYS A 316 55.83 -55.52 -26.92
C LYS A 316 56.39 -56.76 -26.21
N ALA A 317 56.16 -56.88 -24.89
CA ALA A 317 56.58 -58.04 -24.12
C ALA A 317 55.90 -59.33 -24.59
N HIS A 318 54.62 -59.28 -24.93
CA HIS A 318 53.90 -60.41 -25.50
C HIS A 318 54.47 -60.82 -26.86
N GLY A 319 54.77 -59.86 -27.74
CA GLY A 319 55.47 -60.12 -29.00
C GLY A 319 56.82 -60.81 -28.82
N TYR A 320 57.61 -60.41 -27.81
CA TYR A 320 58.86 -61.10 -27.48
C TYR A 320 58.67 -62.52 -26.97
N THR A 321 57.56 -62.84 -26.28
CA THR A 321 57.26 -64.22 -25.87
C THR A 321 56.87 -65.14 -27.03
N LEU A 322 56.40 -64.57 -28.14
CA LEU A 322 56.06 -65.33 -29.34
C LEU A 322 57.34 -65.71 -30.11
N GLY A 323 58.29 -64.78 -30.27
CA GLY A 323 59.55 -64.99 -31.00
C GLY A 323 59.57 -64.27 -32.36
N PRO A 324 60.63 -64.42 -33.19
CA PRO A 324 60.72 -63.80 -34.50
C PRO A 324 59.92 -64.56 -35.56
N VAL A 325 59.14 -63.81 -36.33
CA VAL A 325 58.29 -64.34 -37.41
C VAL A 325 59.09 -64.72 -38.67
N CYS A 326 60.35 -64.28 -38.80
CA CYS A 326 61.18 -64.49 -39.99
C CYS A 326 62.48 -65.26 -39.70
N TYR A 327 62.81 -66.24 -40.54
CA TYR A 327 64.04 -67.05 -40.47
C TYR A 327 65.35 -66.27 -40.63
N SER A 328 65.32 -65.04 -41.14
CA SER A 328 66.51 -64.21 -41.35
C SER A 328 67.04 -63.54 -40.09
N ASP A 329 66.28 -63.56 -38.99
CA ASP A 329 66.65 -62.91 -37.72
C ASP A 329 67.27 -63.92 -36.73
N LEU A 330 68.48 -64.39 -37.05
CA LEU A 330 69.21 -65.42 -36.28
C LEU A 330 69.68 -64.97 -34.88
N THR A 331 69.47 -63.70 -34.53
CA THR A 331 69.90 -63.13 -33.24
C THR A 331 68.77 -63.05 -32.19
N THR A 332 67.55 -63.45 -32.55
CA THR A 332 66.36 -63.37 -31.68
C THR A 332 65.76 -64.77 -31.42
N ARG A 333 65.24 -64.97 -30.20
CA ARG A 333 64.87 -66.28 -29.60
C ARG A 333 63.75 -66.98 -30.37
N GLU A 334 63.95 -68.22 -30.81
CA GLU A 334 63.07 -68.98 -31.73
C GLU A 334 61.65 -69.28 -31.21
N HIS A 335 60.64 -69.30 -32.11
CA HIS A 335 59.23 -69.63 -31.81
C HIS A 335 59.02 -71.08 -31.32
N LEU A 336 58.03 -71.27 -30.42
CA LEU A 336 57.65 -72.59 -29.87
C LEU A 336 56.82 -73.47 -30.81
N ASP A 337 56.21 -72.91 -31.87
CA ASP A 337 55.33 -73.62 -32.82
C ASP A 337 56.08 -74.31 -33.97
N ARG A 338 57.41 -74.36 -33.92
CA ARG A 338 58.21 -74.96 -35.00
C ARG A 338 58.03 -76.49 -35.07
N PRO A 339 58.17 -77.10 -36.27
CA PRO A 339 58.06 -78.55 -36.46
C PRO A 339 58.98 -79.37 -35.53
N LEU A 340 60.16 -78.85 -35.18
CA LEU A 340 61.14 -79.54 -34.33
C LEU A 340 60.66 -79.69 -32.88
N VAL A 341 60.10 -78.63 -32.29
CA VAL A 341 59.58 -78.64 -30.90
C VAL A 341 58.31 -79.48 -30.82
N THR A 342 57.44 -79.36 -31.82
CA THR A 342 56.21 -80.16 -31.90
C THR A 342 56.51 -81.65 -32.09
N VAL A 343 57.54 -82.03 -32.85
CA VAL A 343 57.99 -83.43 -32.97
C VAL A 343 58.63 -83.93 -31.67
N TYR A 344 59.47 -83.11 -31.01
CA TYR A 344 60.09 -83.46 -29.74
C TYR A 344 59.04 -83.69 -28.63
N GLN A 345 57.99 -82.87 -28.58
CA GLN A 345 56.90 -82.99 -27.59
C GLN A 345 55.88 -84.12 -27.88
N ARG A 346 55.97 -84.83 -29.02
CA ARG A 346 55.08 -85.97 -29.33
C ARG A 346 55.37 -87.21 -28.50
N HIS A 347 56.56 -87.34 -27.92
CA HIS A 347 56.94 -88.49 -27.09
C HIS A 347 56.60 -88.24 -25.61
N THR A 348 56.16 -89.28 -24.92
CA THR A 348 55.87 -89.22 -23.48
C THR A 348 57.17 -89.05 -22.70
N GLY A 349 57.31 -87.95 -21.95
CA GLY A 349 58.50 -87.64 -21.13
C GLY A 349 59.45 -86.58 -21.70
N THR A 350 59.22 -86.08 -22.92
CA THR A 350 60.06 -85.05 -23.58
C THR A 350 59.40 -83.67 -23.60
N GLN A 351 58.82 -83.25 -22.47
CA GLN A 351 58.25 -81.91 -22.32
C GLN A 351 59.33 -80.91 -21.93
N LEU A 352 59.54 -79.87 -22.74
CA LEU A 352 60.43 -78.77 -22.39
C LEU A 352 59.75 -77.90 -21.30
N PRO A 353 60.32 -77.81 -20.08
CA PRO A 353 59.73 -77.00 -19.01
C PRO A 353 59.67 -75.52 -19.37
N GLU A 354 60.66 -75.02 -20.13
CA GLU A 354 60.70 -73.64 -20.64
C GLU A 354 59.48 -73.30 -21.51
N ALA A 355 59.08 -74.21 -22.42
CA ALA A 355 57.95 -74.00 -23.31
C ALA A 355 56.63 -73.85 -22.52
N GLN A 356 56.44 -74.64 -21.46
CA GLN A 356 55.26 -74.52 -20.59
C GLN A 356 55.22 -73.19 -19.83
N VAL A 357 56.38 -72.71 -19.36
CA VAL A 357 56.49 -71.42 -18.66
C VAL A 357 56.20 -70.26 -19.62
N LEU A 358 56.72 -70.30 -20.85
CA LEU A 358 56.47 -69.28 -21.87
C LEU A 358 55.01 -69.25 -22.33
N VAL A 359 54.36 -70.41 -22.51
CA VAL A 359 52.91 -70.47 -22.83
C VAL A 359 52.07 -69.90 -21.68
N LYS A 360 52.39 -70.23 -20.42
CA LYS A 360 51.73 -69.66 -19.25
C LYS A 360 51.96 -68.13 -19.14
N ALA A 361 53.18 -67.67 -19.39
CA ALA A 361 53.50 -66.25 -19.40
C ALA A 361 52.77 -65.51 -20.54
N GLY A 362 52.74 -66.09 -21.75
CA GLY A 362 52.05 -65.54 -22.91
C GLY A 362 50.54 -65.42 -22.69
N THR A 363 49.91 -66.44 -22.12
CA THR A 363 48.47 -66.39 -21.76
C THR A 363 48.18 -65.33 -20.69
N SER A 364 49.03 -65.20 -19.67
CA SER A 364 48.91 -64.14 -18.64
C SER A 364 49.08 -62.74 -19.23
N LEU A 365 50.07 -62.53 -20.11
CA LEU A 365 50.27 -61.25 -20.82
C LEU A 365 49.08 -60.91 -21.71
N ASN A 366 48.52 -61.88 -22.44
CA ASN A 366 47.33 -61.65 -23.25
C ASN A 366 46.11 -61.28 -22.40
N GLN A 367 45.89 -61.94 -21.25
CA GLN A 367 44.85 -61.54 -20.30
C GLN A 367 45.06 -60.12 -19.77
N SER A 368 46.31 -59.73 -19.49
CA SER A 368 46.66 -58.36 -19.11
C SER A 368 46.36 -57.35 -20.21
N LEU A 369 46.65 -57.66 -21.48
CA LEU A 369 46.32 -56.82 -22.64
C LEU A 369 44.81 -56.62 -22.79
N VAL A 370 44.03 -57.70 -22.70
CA VAL A 370 42.57 -57.61 -22.78
C VAL A 370 42.02 -56.74 -21.64
N THR A 371 42.55 -56.90 -20.43
CA THR A 371 42.11 -56.14 -19.24
C THR A 371 42.48 -54.66 -19.35
N THR A 372 43.72 -54.35 -19.73
CA THR A 372 44.19 -52.97 -19.91
C THR A 372 43.48 -52.27 -21.07
N SER A 373 43.20 -52.97 -22.18
CA SER A 373 42.38 -52.45 -23.28
C SER A 373 40.95 -52.09 -22.83
N LYS A 374 40.30 -52.97 -22.07
CA LYS A 374 38.98 -52.68 -21.46
C LYS A 374 39.05 -51.44 -20.56
N ASN A 375 40.07 -51.34 -19.71
CA ASN A 375 40.27 -50.19 -18.82
C ASN A 375 40.48 -48.89 -19.59
N ILE A 376 41.25 -48.90 -20.69
CA ILE A 376 41.41 -47.75 -21.58
C ILE A 376 40.05 -47.34 -22.18
N GLY A 377 39.23 -48.32 -22.60
CA GLY A 377 37.87 -48.08 -23.07
C GLY A 377 37.00 -47.37 -22.03
N LEU A 378 36.99 -47.86 -20.79
CA LEU A 378 36.26 -47.24 -19.68
C LEU A 378 36.74 -45.81 -19.38
N LEU A 379 38.06 -45.59 -19.36
CA LEU A 379 38.65 -44.26 -19.15
C LEU A 379 38.28 -43.27 -20.26
N LYS A 380 38.18 -43.73 -21.52
CA LYS A 380 37.71 -42.89 -22.65
C LYS A 380 36.25 -42.48 -22.46
N ILE A 381 35.38 -43.40 -22.04
CA ILE A 381 33.97 -43.12 -21.76
C ILE A 381 33.84 -42.14 -20.59
N ALA A 382 34.54 -42.38 -19.49
CA ALA A 382 34.56 -41.50 -18.33
C ALA A 382 35.02 -40.08 -18.69
N ARG A 383 36.11 -39.95 -19.47
CA ARG A 383 36.59 -38.65 -19.96
C ARG A 383 35.54 -37.92 -20.79
N LYS A 384 34.82 -38.62 -21.67
CA LYS A 384 33.75 -38.02 -22.48
C LYS A 384 32.62 -37.49 -21.59
N LYS A 385 32.15 -38.29 -20.64
CA LYS A 385 31.09 -37.93 -19.70
C LYS A 385 31.47 -36.73 -18.83
N LEU A 386 32.66 -36.75 -18.22
CA LEU A 386 33.17 -35.61 -17.44
C LEU A 386 33.30 -34.32 -18.29
N GLY A 387 33.62 -34.46 -19.58
CA GLY A 387 33.68 -33.33 -20.52
C GLY A 387 32.31 -32.76 -20.86
N GLU A 388 31.30 -33.61 -21.02
CA GLU A 388 29.90 -33.21 -21.18
C GLU A 388 29.38 -32.51 -19.92
N ASP A 389 29.58 -33.10 -18.74
CA ASP A 389 29.16 -32.52 -17.46
C ASP A 389 29.81 -31.16 -17.22
N LYS A 390 31.12 -31.02 -17.49
CA LYS A 390 31.83 -29.73 -17.38
C LYS A 390 31.22 -28.66 -18.28
N ARG A 391 30.81 -29.01 -19.51
CA ARG A 391 30.16 -28.07 -20.44
C ARG A 391 28.78 -27.68 -19.94
N SER A 392 27.99 -28.64 -19.47
CA SER A 392 26.67 -28.39 -18.87
C SER A 392 26.76 -27.46 -17.66
N LYS A 393 27.68 -27.74 -16.72
CA LYS A 393 27.92 -26.88 -15.55
C LYS A 393 28.35 -25.47 -15.93
N ARG A 394 29.19 -25.31 -16.97
CA ARG A 394 29.58 -23.98 -17.48
C ARG A 394 28.36 -23.20 -17.98
N ALA A 395 27.54 -23.81 -18.83
CA ALA A 395 26.36 -23.15 -19.37
C ALA A 395 25.33 -22.80 -18.27
N ALA A 396 25.17 -23.67 -17.27
CA ALA A 396 24.31 -23.36 -16.10
C ALA A 396 24.80 -22.14 -15.31
N ILE A 397 26.11 -22.01 -15.07
CA ILE A 397 26.69 -20.82 -14.43
C ILE A 397 26.35 -19.55 -15.21
N GLU A 398 26.48 -19.58 -16.54
CA GLU A 398 26.18 -18.43 -17.40
C GLU A 398 24.70 -18.04 -17.32
N VAL A 399 23.79 -19.01 -17.32
CA VAL A 399 22.34 -18.79 -17.16
C VAL A 399 22.00 -18.20 -15.78
N ASP A 400 22.43 -18.84 -14.69
CA ASP A 400 22.10 -18.38 -13.33
C ASP A 400 22.75 -17.01 -13.03
N SER A 401 23.96 -16.75 -13.55
CA SER A 401 24.59 -15.43 -13.44
C SER A 401 23.81 -14.36 -14.21
N SER A 402 23.31 -14.68 -15.42
CA SER A 402 22.45 -13.79 -16.21
C SER A 402 21.18 -13.40 -15.44
N VAL A 403 20.57 -14.35 -14.72
CA VAL A 403 19.41 -14.08 -13.86
C VAL A 403 19.77 -13.11 -12.73
N ILE A 404 20.90 -13.32 -12.04
CA ILE A 404 21.37 -12.41 -11.00
C ILE A 404 21.57 -10.99 -11.56
N HIS A 405 22.22 -10.86 -12.71
CA HIS A 405 22.44 -9.56 -13.36
C HIS A 405 21.11 -8.90 -13.78
N MET A 406 20.17 -9.67 -14.33
CA MET A 406 18.84 -9.19 -14.68
C MET A 406 18.11 -8.64 -13.45
N ARG A 407 18.08 -9.40 -12.36
CA ARG A 407 17.41 -9.01 -11.11
C ARG A 407 18.03 -7.75 -10.51
N ARG A 408 19.36 -7.62 -10.52
CA ARG A 408 20.06 -6.40 -10.08
C ARG A 408 19.73 -5.18 -10.94
N ARG A 409 19.70 -5.32 -12.28
CA ARG A 409 19.35 -4.21 -13.18
C ARG A 409 17.91 -3.74 -13.01
N LYS A 410 17.00 -4.65 -12.68
CA LYS A 410 15.57 -4.38 -12.52
C LYS A 410 15.15 -4.08 -11.07
N ALA A 411 16.11 -3.96 -10.15
CA ALA A 411 15.85 -3.81 -8.72
C ALA A 411 15.29 -2.44 -8.31
N ASP A 412 15.51 -1.40 -9.13
CA ASP A 412 15.10 -0.03 -8.83
C ASP A 412 13.68 0.33 -9.30
N HIS A 413 12.94 -0.65 -9.86
CA HIS A 413 11.59 -0.51 -10.41
C HIS A 413 11.38 0.62 -11.44
N ARG A 414 12.46 1.23 -11.95
CA ARG A 414 12.40 2.34 -12.93
C ARG A 414 12.05 1.88 -14.35
N TRP A 415 12.14 0.58 -14.59
CA TRP A 415 11.77 -0.04 -15.84
C TRP A 415 10.24 -0.16 -15.98
N CYS A 416 9.75 -0.12 -17.22
CA CYS A 416 8.34 -0.29 -17.53
C CYS A 416 8.03 -1.75 -17.84
N LEU A 417 6.87 -2.24 -17.42
CA LEU A 417 6.31 -3.46 -18.00
C LEU A 417 6.11 -3.18 -19.49
N GLY A 418 6.74 -3.97 -20.36
CA GLY A 418 6.51 -3.85 -21.80
C GLY A 418 5.01 -3.96 -22.07
N THR A 419 4.51 -3.21 -23.06
CA THR A 419 3.09 -3.20 -23.44
C THR A 419 2.62 -4.62 -23.75
N ALA A 420 2.02 -5.27 -22.76
CA ALA A 420 1.30 -6.51 -22.88
C ALA A 420 0.00 -6.30 -22.10
N PHE A 421 -0.97 -5.80 -22.87
CA PHE A 421 -2.41 -5.66 -22.68
C PHE A 421 -3.01 -6.05 -21.32
#